data_AF-A0AB37RM59-F1
#
_entry.id   AF-A0AB37RM59-F1
#
_cell.length_a   1.000
_cell.length_b   1.000
_cell.length_c   1.000
_cell.angle_alpha   90.00
_cell.angle_beta   90.00
_cell.angle_gamma   90.00
#
_symmetry.space_group_name_H-M   'P 1'
#
loop_
_entity.id
_entity.type
_entity.pdbx_description
1 polymer ?
#
loop_
_entity_poly.entity_id
_entity_poly.type
_entity_poly.pdbx_seq_one_letter_code
_entity_poly.pdbx_strand_id
1 'polypeptide(L)'
;ERPTQIKLVHDYVQTNFVDRGMCADWSIHDKEDGNPHAHIMLTTRAIKKNGTWAPKQKSTYLLDKAGAKVPQIDPKTGQQKIGARGRKMWKRTTESYTDWNDRSNAEQWRANWAESCNTYLKPEDKIDHRSYERQGVEQVPTIHEGHVAREMGERSERVQTNKDIKTGNAEMAGISAVLAKVQEEARNLRQRIVDLIELMKKRAEEKAEAKRVAEVKRQAEQSARPAPAPRSAEPTPNVADNFLQKLNADKAKRAKPEPLEKSVAGDFLQKLNADRSKKQAHKDREQTVNHDQGGPEL
;
A
#
# COMPACT_ATOMS: atom_id res chain seq x y z
N GLU A 1 8.61 -1.15 32.53
CA GLU A 1 8.57 -1.12 34.00
C GLU A 1 7.65 0.01 34.49
N ARG A 2 7.14 -0.05 35.73
CA ARG A 2 6.19 0.94 36.26
C ARG A 2 6.72 2.39 36.24
N PRO A 3 7.98 2.70 36.60
CA PRO A 3 8.50 4.07 36.51
C PRO A 3 8.46 4.63 35.08
N THR A 4 8.76 3.80 34.08
CA THR A 4 8.67 4.17 32.66
C THR A 4 7.23 4.50 32.26
N GLN A 5 6.25 3.69 32.70
CA GLN A 5 4.82 3.94 32.44
C GLN A 5 4.36 5.27 33.06
N ILE A 6 4.75 5.53 34.32
CA ILE A 6 4.44 6.79 35.03
C ILE A 6 5.02 7.97 34.25
N LYS A 7 6.30 7.91 33.86
CA LYS A 7 6.94 8.98 33.08
C LYS A 7 6.25 9.20 31.72
N LEU A 8 5.96 8.12 30.99
CA LEU A 8 5.28 8.18 29.71
C LEU A 8 3.93 8.89 29.82
N VAL A 9 3.08 8.48 30.76
CA VAL A 9 1.76 9.08 30.96
C VAL A 9 1.88 10.52 31.44
N HIS A 10 2.78 10.80 32.38
CA HIS A 10 3.04 12.15 32.86
C HIS A 10 3.43 13.11 31.72
N ASP A 11 4.45 12.76 30.94
CA ASP A 11 4.98 13.62 29.88
C ASP A 11 3.94 13.83 28.76
N TYR A 12 3.18 12.79 28.43
CA TYR A 12 2.06 12.88 27.50
C TYR A 12 0.97 13.83 28.03
N VAL A 13 0.56 13.68 29.28
CA VAL A 13 -0.48 14.52 29.91
C VAL A 13 -0.03 15.98 29.99
N GLN A 14 1.21 16.21 30.39
CA GLN A 14 1.79 17.55 30.51
C GLN A 14 1.74 18.28 29.16
N THR A 15 2.35 17.67 28.14
CA THR A 15 2.51 18.28 26.81
C THR A 15 1.19 18.50 26.09
N ASN A 16 0.26 17.53 26.17
CA ASN A 16 -0.95 17.53 25.34
C ASN A 16 -2.12 18.29 25.97
N PHE A 17 -2.16 18.41 27.29
CA PHE A 17 -3.31 18.94 28.02
C PHE A 17 -2.94 20.08 28.97
N VAL A 18 -1.98 19.86 29.87
CA VAL A 18 -1.65 20.83 30.92
C VAL A 18 -1.05 22.11 30.33
N ASP A 19 -0.12 21.97 29.38
CA ASP A 19 0.48 23.10 28.68
C ASP A 19 -0.54 23.87 27.82
N ARG A 20 -1.67 23.24 27.46
CA ARG A 20 -2.80 23.87 26.77
C ARG A 20 -3.81 24.53 27.73
N GLY A 21 -3.50 24.56 29.03
CA GLY A 21 -4.27 25.27 30.06
C GLY A 21 -5.35 24.44 30.75
N MET A 22 -5.36 23.12 30.56
CA MET A 22 -6.24 22.19 31.28
C MET A 22 -5.61 21.83 32.63
N CYS A 23 -6.43 21.54 33.65
CA CYS A 23 -5.96 20.72 34.77
C CYS A 23 -6.27 19.25 34.45
N ALA A 24 -5.30 18.37 34.75
CA ALA A 24 -5.41 16.95 34.53
C ALA A 24 -5.26 16.19 35.84
N ASP A 25 -6.19 15.28 36.09
CA ASP A 25 -6.10 14.25 37.12
C ASP A 25 -5.97 12.90 36.42
N TRP A 26 -4.95 12.11 36.74
CA TRP A 26 -4.69 10.86 36.03
C TRP A 26 -4.23 9.75 36.95
N SER A 27 -4.65 8.53 36.63
CA SER A 27 -4.31 7.31 37.34
C SER A 27 -3.90 6.22 36.36
N ILE A 28 -2.99 5.34 36.78
CA ILE A 28 -2.64 4.11 36.06
C ILE A 28 -3.26 2.95 36.83
N HIS A 29 -4.06 2.15 36.13
CA HIS A 29 -4.64 0.91 36.62
C HIS A 29 -3.91 -0.27 35.98
N ASP A 30 -3.55 -1.23 36.83
CA ASP A 30 -2.89 -2.46 36.41
C ASP A 30 -3.36 -3.55 37.36
N LYS A 31 -4.28 -4.40 36.88
CA LYS A 31 -4.85 -5.50 37.66
C LYS A 31 -4.07 -6.80 37.46
N GLU A 32 -2.91 -6.73 36.81
CA GLU A 32 -2.11 -7.90 36.41
C GLU A 32 -2.88 -8.85 35.46
N ASP A 33 -3.91 -8.33 34.78
CA ASP A 33 -4.75 -9.05 33.80
C ASP A 33 -4.23 -8.91 32.36
N GLY A 34 -3.03 -8.38 32.19
CA GLY A 34 -2.43 -8.10 30.89
C GLY A 34 -2.96 -6.85 30.18
N ASN A 35 -3.78 -6.02 30.85
CA ASN A 35 -4.33 -4.78 30.28
C ASN A 35 -4.09 -3.55 31.18
N PRO A 36 -2.82 -3.15 31.39
CA PRO A 36 -2.51 -1.90 32.07
C PRO A 36 -3.06 -0.71 31.25
N HIS A 37 -3.78 0.20 31.91
CA HIS A 37 -4.40 1.36 31.27
C HIS A 37 -4.36 2.58 32.17
N ALA A 38 -4.48 3.76 31.56
CA ALA A 38 -4.55 5.03 32.30
C ALA A 38 -5.90 5.71 32.11
N HIS A 39 -6.41 6.32 33.18
CA HIS A 39 -7.52 7.26 33.12
C HIS A 39 -6.95 8.67 33.24
N ILE A 40 -7.40 9.58 32.37
CA ILE A 40 -7.00 10.99 32.38
C ILE A 40 -8.29 11.82 32.36
N MET A 41 -8.61 12.44 33.48
CA MET A 41 -9.73 13.35 33.66
C MET A 41 -9.25 14.78 33.47
N LEU A 42 -9.89 15.50 32.56
CA LEU A 42 -9.52 16.87 32.19
C LEU A 42 -10.62 17.85 32.56
N THR A 43 -10.23 19.03 33.02
CA THR A 43 -11.16 20.13 33.22
C THR A 43 -11.74 20.62 31.88
N THR A 44 -13.02 21.01 31.88
CA THR A 44 -13.68 21.56 30.68
C THR A 44 -13.57 23.09 30.54
N ARG A 45 -12.84 23.74 31.46
CA ARG A 45 -12.60 25.18 31.49
C ARG A 45 -11.13 25.43 31.76
N ALA A 46 -10.55 26.39 31.05
CA ALA A 46 -9.19 26.82 31.32
C ALA A 46 -9.08 27.54 32.67
N ILE A 47 -7.95 27.38 33.35
CA ILE A 47 -7.59 28.20 34.50
C ILE A 47 -6.85 29.46 34.01
N LYS A 48 -7.30 30.63 34.45
CA LYS A 48 -6.64 31.90 34.11
C LYS A 48 -5.42 32.10 35.01
N LYS A 49 -4.50 32.98 34.59
CA LYS A 49 -3.32 33.38 35.38
C LYS A 49 -3.64 33.86 36.80
N ASN A 50 -4.84 34.40 37.02
CA ASN A 50 -5.31 34.87 38.33
C ASN A 50 -5.98 33.76 39.17
N GLY A 51 -5.89 32.50 38.77
CA GLY A 51 -6.47 31.35 39.49
C GLY A 51 -7.98 31.16 39.29
N THR A 52 -8.65 32.00 38.50
CA THR A 52 -10.11 31.87 38.26
C THR A 52 -10.40 31.05 37.00
N TRP A 53 -11.55 30.37 36.98
CA TRP A 53 -12.00 29.63 35.80
C TRP A 53 -12.40 30.54 34.64
N ALA A 54 -12.03 30.15 33.43
CA ALA A 54 -12.57 30.71 32.20
C ALA A 54 -14.06 30.37 32.02
N PRO A 55 -14.82 31.21 31.31
CA PRO A 55 -16.15 30.82 30.85
C PRO A 55 -16.02 29.61 29.91
N LYS A 56 -17.03 28.74 29.88
CA LYS A 56 -17.05 27.57 28.97
C LYS A 56 -17.27 28.00 27.51
N GLN A 57 -18.06 29.06 27.32
CA GLN A 57 -18.48 29.55 26.01
C GLN A 57 -18.52 31.08 26.03
N LYS A 58 -18.33 31.67 24.85
CA LYS A 58 -18.48 33.10 24.60
C LYS A 58 -19.65 33.29 23.63
N SER A 59 -20.65 34.06 24.05
CA SER A 59 -21.76 34.43 23.17
C SER A 59 -21.56 35.83 22.62
N THR A 60 -21.63 35.98 21.30
CA THR A 60 -21.51 37.25 20.57
C THR A 60 -22.74 37.45 19.67
N TYR A 61 -22.91 38.65 19.12
CA TYR A 61 -23.95 38.87 18.11
C TYR A 61 -23.49 38.22 16.79
N LEU A 62 -24.43 37.57 16.10
CA LEU A 62 -24.17 37.10 14.74
C LEU A 62 -24.09 38.34 13.84
N LEU A 63 -23.00 38.46 13.10
CA LEU A 63 -22.76 39.55 12.16
C LEU A 63 -22.94 39.06 10.72
N ASP A 64 -23.45 39.92 9.84
CA ASP A 64 -23.51 39.67 8.41
C ASP A 64 -22.17 39.98 7.71
N LYS A 65 -22.14 39.84 6.37
CA LYS A 65 -20.94 40.10 5.55
C LYS A 65 -20.41 41.53 5.67
N ALA A 66 -21.26 42.50 6.05
CA ALA A 66 -20.88 43.89 6.26
C ALA A 66 -20.51 44.20 7.72
N GLY A 67 -20.54 43.21 8.61
CA GLY A 67 -20.27 43.38 10.04
C GLY A 67 -21.45 43.93 10.84
N ALA A 68 -22.64 44.06 10.24
CA ALA A 68 -23.84 44.50 10.94
C ALA A 68 -24.51 43.34 11.67
N LYS A 69 -25.19 43.63 12.79
CA LYS A 69 -25.86 42.60 13.59
C LYS A 69 -27.04 42.03 12.81
N VAL A 70 -27.19 40.71 12.81
CA VAL A 70 -28.32 40.05 12.17
C VAL A 70 -29.55 40.12 13.08
N PRO A 71 -30.68 40.71 12.66
CA PRO A 71 -31.88 40.79 13.49
C PRO A 71 -32.50 39.40 13.69
N GLN A 72 -33.10 39.19 14.86
CA GLN A 72 -33.95 38.02 15.07
C GLN A 72 -35.35 38.36 14.56
N ILE A 73 -35.81 37.65 13.52
CA ILE A 73 -37.10 37.90 12.87
C ILE A 73 -38.20 37.07 13.55
N ASP A 74 -39.37 37.68 13.75
CA ASP A 74 -40.58 36.98 14.20
C ASP A 74 -41.20 36.23 13.00
N PRO A 75 -41.33 34.89 13.04
CA PRO A 75 -41.86 34.12 11.93
C PRO A 75 -43.30 34.48 11.53
N LYS A 76 -44.10 35.05 12.44
CA LYS A 76 -45.50 35.38 12.19
C LYS A 76 -45.69 36.72 11.50
N THR A 77 -44.87 37.71 11.84
CA THR A 77 -45.01 39.09 11.34
C THR A 77 -44.00 39.43 10.26
N GLY A 78 -42.91 38.66 10.13
CA GLY A 78 -41.79 38.95 9.24
C GLY A 78 -40.94 40.15 9.69
N GLN A 79 -41.29 40.81 10.80
CA GLN A 79 -40.59 41.96 11.34
C GLN A 79 -39.55 41.55 12.39
N GLN A 80 -38.64 42.46 12.73
CA GLN A 80 -37.68 42.23 13.82
C GLN A 80 -38.42 42.03 15.14
N LYS A 81 -38.09 40.94 15.83
CA LYS A 81 -38.65 40.62 17.14
C LYS A 81 -38.27 41.70 18.15
N ILE A 82 -39.27 42.16 18.90
CA ILE A 82 -39.11 43.10 20.00
C ILE A 82 -39.29 42.32 21.31
N GLY A 83 -38.27 42.37 22.16
CA GLY A 83 -38.27 41.76 23.48
C GLY A 83 -38.91 42.66 24.53
N ALA A 84 -38.77 42.27 25.80
CA ALA A 84 -39.26 43.05 26.92
C ALA A 84 -38.75 44.51 26.87
N ARG A 85 -39.62 45.45 27.29
CA ARG A 85 -39.33 46.90 27.32
C ARG A 85 -38.99 47.51 25.96
N GLY A 86 -39.54 46.97 24.86
CA GLY A 86 -39.36 47.54 23.52
C GLY A 86 -37.98 47.30 22.90
N ARG A 87 -37.17 46.39 23.46
CA ARG A 87 -35.80 46.15 22.97
C ARG A 87 -35.78 45.32 21.69
N LYS A 88 -35.14 45.82 20.63
CA LYS A 88 -34.85 45.05 19.41
C LYS A 88 -33.98 43.82 19.69
N MET A 89 -34.42 42.66 19.21
CA MET A 89 -33.72 41.38 19.39
C MET A 89 -32.81 41.07 18.19
N TRP A 90 -31.64 40.52 18.49
CA TRP A 90 -30.60 40.19 17.51
C TRP A 90 -30.23 38.72 17.64
N LYS A 91 -29.92 38.06 16.52
CA LYS A 91 -29.35 36.72 16.53
C LYS A 91 -28.00 36.75 17.23
N ARG A 92 -27.72 35.68 17.97
CA ARG A 92 -26.47 35.48 18.69
C ARG A 92 -25.86 34.16 18.24
N THR A 93 -24.54 34.14 18.16
CA THR A 93 -23.77 32.89 18.07
C THR A 93 -23.11 32.63 19.42
N THR A 94 -22.90 31.36 19.73
CA THR A 94 -22.21 30.92 20.94
C THR A 94 -21.12 29.96 20.52
N GLU A 95 -19.90 30.35 20.82
CA GLU A 95 -18.70 29.57 20.49
C GLU A 95 -18.06 29.08 21.79
N SER A 96 -17.39 27.94 21.73
CA SER A 96 -16.59 27.46 22.86
C SER A 96 -15.48 28.46 23.17
N TYR A 97 -15.16 28.63 24.45
CA TYR A 97 -14.08 29.54 24.85
C TYR A 97 -12.70 29.01 24.45
N THR A 98 -12.57 27.68 24.40
CA THR A 98 -11.38 26.97 23.91
C THR A 98 -11.75 26.10 22.71
N ASP A 99 -10.73 25.72 21.95
CA ASP A 99 -10.82 24.79 20.83
C ASP A 99 -10.78 23.31 21.27
N TRP A 100 -10.69 23.03 22.58
CA TRP A 100 -10.43 21.68 23.10
C TRP A 100 -11.42 20.61 22.64
N ASN A 101 -12.66 20.98 22.34
CA ASN A 101 -13.70 20.05 21.89
C ASN A 101 -13.75 19.87 20.36
N ASP A 102 -12.85 20.49 19.63
CA ASP A 102 -12.76 20.33 18.19
C ASP A 102 -12.37 18.90 17.86
N ARG A 103 -13.12 18.26 16.94
CA ARG A 103 -12.94 16.85 16.60
C ARG A 103 -11.54 16.52 16.09
N SER A 104 -10.85 17.49 15.50
CA SER A 104 -9.47 17.35 15.02
C SER A 104 -8.45 17.14 16.14
N ASN A 105 -8.74 17.59 17.37
CA ASN A 105 -7.85 17.38 18.51
C ASN A 105 -7.77 15.90 18.91
N ALA A 106 -8.87 15.15 18.77
CA ALA A 106 -8.86 13.72 19.08
C ALA A 106 -7.86 12.94 18.22
N GLU A 107 -7.73 13.31 16.95
CA GLU A 107 -6.76 12.68 16.05
C GLU A 107 -5.32 13.03 16.44
N GLN A 108 -5.06 14.30 16.73
CA GLN A 108 -3.74 14.76 17.20
C GLN A 108 -3.34 14.08 18.50
N TRP A 109 -4.24 13.99 19.48
CA TRP A 109 -3.95 13.34 20.75
C TRP A 109 -3.64 11.85 20.57
N ARG A 110 -4.38 11.14 19.71
CA ARG A 110 -4.08 9.74 19.40
C ARG A 110 -2.73 9.58 18.70
N ALA A 111 -2.40 10.48 17.77
CA ALA A 111 -1.10 10.49 17.10
C ALA A 111 0.04 10.70 18.10
N ASN A 112 -0.07 11.72 18.95
CA ASN A 112 0.92 12.06 19.97
C ASN A 112 1.07 10.94 21.01
N TRP A 113 -0.02 10.23 21.34
CA TRP A 113 0.03 9.05 22.22
C TRP A 113 0.84 7.93 21.58
N ALA A 114 0.56 7.60 20.31
CA ALA A 114 1.29 6.58 19.58
C ALA A 114 2.79 6.93 19.48
N GLU A 115 3.11 8.18 19.15
CA GLU A 115 4.50 8.67 19.11
C GLU A 115 5.19 8.53 20.47
N SER A 116 4.53 8.97 21.55
CA SER A 116 5.06 8.88 22.91
C SER A 116 5.36 7.43 23.30
N CYS A 117 4.42 6.50 23.06
CA CYS A 117 4.59 5.08 23.30
C CYS A 117 5.76 4.50 22.48
N ASN A 118 5.84 4.85 21.20
CA ASN A 118 6.84 4.32 20.27
C ASN A 118 8.28 4.72 20.58
N THR A 119 8.50 5.69 21.48
CA THR A 119 9.84 6.00 22.00
C THR A 119 10.38 4.92 22.94
N TYR A 120 9.49 4.12 23.56
CA TYR A 120 9.84 3.05 24.49
C TYR A 120 9.62 1.65 23.92
N LEU A 121 8.87 1.53 22.82
CA LEU A 121 8.55 0.24 22.18
C LEU A 121 9.62 -0.17 21.18
N LYS A 122 9.86 -1.48 21.08
CA LYS A 122 10.74 -2.06 20.05
C LYS A 122 10.10 -1.90 18.67
N PRO A 123 10.88 -1.91 17.57
CA PRO A 123 10.35 -1.75 16.22
C PRO A 123 9.17 -2.68 15.89
N GLU A 124 9.17 -3.91 16.41
CA GLU A 124 8.13 -4.92 16.17
C GLU A 124 6.84 -4.66 16.96
N ASP A 125 6.95 -3.93 18.08
CA ASP A 125 5.84 -3.66 19.00
C ASP A 125 5.26 -2.24 18.80
N LYS A 126 5.77 -1.48 17.83
CA LYS A 126 5.32 -0.10 17.58
C LYS A 126 3.84 -0.08 17.21
N ILE A 127 3.16 0.94 17.73
CA ILE A 127 1.73 1.16 17.52
C ILE A 127 1.49 2.35 16.58
N ASP A 128 0.38 2.33 15.86
CA ASP A 128 -0.07 3.46 15.05
C ASP A 128 -1.54 3.75 15.35
N HIS A 129 -1.88 5.02 15.46
CA HIS A 129 -3.25 5.47 15.73
C HIS A 129 -4.18 5.33 14.53
N ARG A 130 -3.61 5.17 13.33
CA ARG A 130 -4.34 5.05 12.07
C ARG A 130 -4.89 3.64 11.88
N SER A 131 -6.04 3.55 11.21
CA SER A 131 -6.53 2.25 10.73
C SER A 131 -5.53 1.63 9.74
N TYR A 132 -5.58 0.30 9.61
CA TYR A 132 -4.75 -0.42 8.64
C TYR A 132 -4.90 0.12 7.21
N GLU A 133 -6.12 0.47 6.80
CA GLU A 133 -6.39 1.12 5.52
C GLU A 133 -5.57 2.42 5.33
N ARG A 134 -5.58 3.33 6.33
CA ARG A 134 -4.83 4.59 6.27
C ARG A 134 -3.31 4.40 6.34
N GLN A 135 -2.85 3.24 6.81
CA GLN A 135 -1.44 2.86 6.78
C GLN A 135 -1.06 2.17 5.47
N GLY A 136 -2.03 1.76 4.65
CA GLY A 136 -1.79 0.91 3.47
C GLY A 136 -1.43 -0.53 3.83
N VAL A 137 -1.84 -1.01 5.02
CA VAL A 137 -1.60 -2.38 5.49
C VAL A 137 -2.77 -3.26 5.06
N GLU A 138 -2.49 -4.30 4.29
CA GLU A 138 -3.47 -5.31 3.86
C GLU A 138 -3.76 -6.32 4.97
N GLN A 139 -4.40 -5.86 6.04
CA GLN A 139 -4.89 -6.70 7.13
C GLN A 139 -6.33 -6.32 7.50
N VAL A 140 -7.12 -7.32 7.88
CA VAL A 140 -8.46 -7.10 8.41
C VAL A 140 -8.35 -6.77 9.91
N PRO A 141 -8.92 -5.64 10.38
CA PRO A 141 -8.89 -5.30 11.80
C PRO A 141 -9.85 -6.18 12.60
N THR A 142 -9.47 -6.51 13.83
CA THR A 142 -10.34 -7.19 14.79
C THR A 142 -11.46 -6.28 15.29
N ILE A 143 -12.57 -6.87 15.72
CA ILE A 143 -13.67 -6.15 16.36
C ILE A 143 -13.49 -6.07 17.89
N HIS A 144 -14.11 -5.06 18.52
CA HIS A 144 -14.11 -4.97 19.98
C HIS A 144 -15.00 -6.06 20.60
N GLU A 145 -14.38 -6.98 21.33
CA GLU A 145 -15.07 -8.10 21.99
C GLU A 145 -15.96 -7.62 23.15
N GLY A 146 -15.37 -6.86 24.07
CA GLY A 146 -15.95 -6.53 25.37
C GLY A 146 -15.70 -7.62 26.42
N HIS A 147 -15.81 -7.24 27.70
CA HIS A 147 -15.59 -8.12 28.86
C HIS A 147 -16.40 -9.42 28.80
N VAL A 148 -17.71 -9.30 28.50
CA VAL A 148 -18.64 -10.46 28.52
C VAL A 148 -18.28 -11.46 27.42
N ALA A 149 -17.92 -10.97 26.23
CA ALA A 149 -17.51 -11.84 25.13
C ALA A 149 -16.23 -12.63 25.47
N ARG A 150 -15.25 -11.98 26.11
CA ARG A 150 -14.02 -12.65 26.57
C ARG A 150 -14.31 -13.72 27.60
N GLU A 151 -15.19 -13.45 28.55
CA GLU A 151 -15.57 -14.41 29.59
C GLU A 151 -16.30 -15.62 29.02
N MET A 152 -17.13 -15.42 27.99
CA MET A 152 -17.80 -16.51 27.25
C MET A 152 -16.83 -17.37 26.42
N GLY A 153 -15.62 -16.86 26.11
CA GLY A 153 -14.62 -17.55 25.31
C GLY A 153 -15.15 -17.98 23.94
N GLU A 154 -14.88 -19.24 23.56
CA GLU A 154 -15.27 -19.83 22.26
C GLU A 154 -16.76 -19.76 21.94
N ARG A 155 -17.61 -19.63 22.95
CA ARG A 155 -19.07 -19.53 22.76
C ARG A 155 -19.49 -18.18 22.21
N SER A 156 -18.60 -17.18 22.26
CA SER A 156 -18.87 -15.86 21.71
C SER A 156 -18.54 -15.80 20.23
N GLU A 157 -19.53 -15.46 19.42
CA GLU A 157 -19.33 -15.17 17.98
C GLU A 157 -18.25 -14.11 17.76
N ARG A 158 -18.11 -13.13 18.68
CA ARG A 158 -17.08 -12.07 18.57
C ARG A 158 -15.66 -12.60 18.76
N VAL A 159 -15.48 -13.51 19.73
CA VAL A 159 -14.17 -14.14 19.98
C VAL A 159 -13.80 -15.01 18.78
N GLN A 160 -14.75 -15.79 18.26
CA GLN A 160 -14.52 -16.61 17.07
C GLN A 160 -14.17 -15.74 15.84
N THR A 161 -14.94 -14.68 15.59
CA THR A 161 -14.67 -13.72 14.50
C THR A 161 -13.23 -13.17 14.58
N ASN A 162 -12.78 -12.76 15.77
CA ASN A 162 -11.43 -12.25 15.93
C ASN A 162 -10.35 -13.30 15.74
N LYS A 163 -10.61 -14.57 16.09
CA LYS A 163 -9.70 -15.66 15.80
C LYS A 163 -9.60 -15.92 14.30
N ASP A 164 -10.74 -15.97 13.61
CA ASP A 164 -10.77 -16.18 12.17
C ASP A 164 -10.05 -15.04 11.42
N ILE A 165 -10.24 -13.79 11.85
CA ILE A 165 -9.50 -12.63 11.34
C ILE A 165 -7.99 -12.79 11.56
N LYS A 166 -7.56 -13.19 12.77
CA LYS A 166 -6.13 -13.37 13.08
C LYS A 166 -5.51 -14.49 12.23
N THR A 167 -6.20 -15.62 12.11
CA THR A 167 -5.76 -16.74 11.26
C THR A 167 -5.67 -16.31 9.80
N GLY A 168 -6.71 -15.67 9.27
CA GLY A 168 -6.73 -15.18 7.88
C GLY A 168 -5.61 -14.16 7.61
N ASN A 169 -5.34 -13.23 8.52
CA ASN A 169 -4.22 -12.29 8.39
C ASN A 169 -2.86 -13.01 8.38
N ALA A 170 -2.67 -14.04 9.22
CA ALA A 170 -1.43 -14.82 9.26
C ALA A 170 -1.22 -15.62 7.96
N GLU A 171 -2.29 -16.23 7.42
CA GLU A 171 -2.26 -16.92 6.13
C GLU A 171 -1.94 -15.96 4.99
N MET A 172 -2.57 -14.78 4.95
CA MET A 172 -2.30 -13.74 3.96
C MET A 172 -0.86 -13.24 4.01
N ALA A 173 -0.30 -13.07 5.22
CA ALA A 173 1.11 -12.73 5.39
C ALA A 173 2.03 -13.84 4.84
N GLY A 174 1.70 -15.10 5.10
CA GLY A 174 2.43 -16.25 4.55
C GLY A 174 2.38 -16.31 3.02
N ILE A 175 1.20 -16.15 2.43
CA ILE A 175 1.01 -16.11 0.96
C ILE A 175 1.81 -14.96 0.35
N SER A 176 1.77 -13.78 0.97
CA SER A 176 2.51 -12.60 0.49
C SER A 176 4.02 -12.83 0.54
N ALA A 177 4.53 -13.49 1.59
CA ALA A 177 5.95 -13.83 1.69
C ALA A 177 6.39 -14.84 0.62
N VAL A 178 5.57 -15.85 0.33
CA VAL A 178 5.84 -16.80 -0.77
C VAL A 178 5.80 -16.09 -2.11
N LEU A 179 4.81 -15.24 -2.35
CA LEU A 179 4.71 -14.44 -3.57
C LEU A 179 5.94 -13.57 -3.79
N ALA A 180 6.45 -12.92 -2.73
CA ALA A 180 7.66 -12.12 -2.80
C ALA A 180 8.89 -12.95 -3.23
N LYS A 181 9.07 -14.15 -2.66
CA LYS A 181 10.14 -15.08 -3.06
C LYS A 181 10.02 -15.51 -4.52
N VAL A 182 8.83 -15.89 -4.96
CA VAL A 182 8.57 -16.28 -6.37
C VAL A 182 8.87 -15.11 -7.31
N GLN A 183 8.49 -13.89 -6.93
CA GLN A 183 8.80 -12.69 -7.73
C GLN A 183 10.31 -12.43 -7.82
N GLU A 184 11.06 -12.64 -6.73
CA GLU A 184 12.51 -12.51 -6.69
C GLU A 184 13.19 -13.56 -7.57
N GLU A 185 12.83 -14.83 -7.43
CA GLU A 185 13.33 -15.91 -8.28
C GLU A 185 13.04 -15.64 -9.76
N ALA A 186 11.84 -15.13 -10.08
CA ALA A 186 11.49 -14.75 -11.43
C ALA A 186 12.35 -13.57 -11.94
N ARG A 187 12.73 -12.60 -11.09
CA ARG A 187 13.69 -11.53 -11.47
C ARG A 187 15.06 -12.13 -11.76
N ASN A 188 15.55 -13.03 -10.90
CA ASN A 188 16.85 -13.67 -11.06
C ASN A 188 16.92 -14.52 -12.35
N LEU A 189 15.87 -15.29 -12.65
CA LEU A 189 15.80 -16.08 -13.87
C LEU A 189 15.76 -15.19 -15.12
N ARG A 190 15.01 -14.08 -15.08
CA ARG A 190 15.00 -13.10 -16.17
C ARG A 190 16.40 -12.54 -16.42
N GLN A 191 17.14 -12.20 -15.37
CA GLN A 191 18.52 -11.71 -15.51
C GLN A 191 19.43 -12.77 -16.15
N ARG A 192 19.37 -14.01 -15.68
CA ARG A 192 20.16 -15.12 -16.26
C ARG A 192 19.87 -15.34 -17.74
N ILE A 193 18.61 -15.20 -18.16
CA ILE A 193 18.23 -15.31 -19.59
C ILE A 193 18.89 -14.19 -20.40
N VAL A 194 18.88 -12.95 -19.90
CA VAL A 194 19.54 -11.81 -20.56
C VAL A 194 21.04 -12.07 -20.70
N ASP A 195 21.70 -12.47 -19.62
CA ASP A 195 23.14 -12.75 -19.62
C ASP A 195 23.49 -13.88 -20.59
N LEU A 196 22.64 -14.92 -20.66
CA LEU A 196 22.83 -16.03 -21.59
C LEU A 196 22.67 -15.60 -23.05
N ILE A 197 21.71 -14.73 -23.35
CA ILE A 197 21.52 -14.16 -24.70
C ILE A 197 22.76 -13.35 -25.10
N GLU A 198 23.30 -12.54 -24.18
CA GLU A 198 24.51 -11.76 -24.43
C GLU A 198 25.74 -12.65 -24.64
N LEU A 199 25.92 -13.69 -23.83
CA LEU A 199 26.97 -14.69 -24.02
C LEU A 199 26.83 -15.41 -25.36
N MET A 200 25.61 -15.77 -25.76
CA MET A 200 25.34 -16.39 -27.06
C MET A 200 25.70 -15.47 -28.23
N LYS A 201 25.37 -14.17 -28.14
CA LYS A 201 25.76 -13.17 -29.14
C LYS A 201 27.28 -13.06 -29.24
N LYS A 202 27.98 -12.92 -28.13
CA LYS A 202 29.45 -12.83 -28.10
C LYS A 202 30.12 -14.08 -28.70
N ARG A 203 29.67 -15.27 -28.33
CA ARG A 203 30.18 -16.53 -28.91
C ARG A 203 29.90 -16.63 -30.41
N ALA A 204 28.76 -16.11 -30.89
CA ALA A 204 28.45 -16.07 -32.31
C ALA A 204 29.37 -15.11 -33.07
N GLU A 205 29.68 -13.95 -32.49
CA GLU A 205 30.65 -12.97 -33.02
C GLU A 205 32.06 -13.56 -33.08
N GLU A 206 32.56 -14.14 -31.98
CA GLU A 206 33.86 -14.82 -31.91
C GLU A 206 33.97 -15.93 -32.98
N LYS A 207 32.92 -16.72 -33.15
CA LYS A 207 32.88 -17.78 -34.17
C LYS A 207 32.85 -17.23 -35.59
N ALA A 208 32.17 -16.11 -35.82
CA ALA A 208 32.16 -15.44 -37.12
C ALA A 208 33.53 -14.85 -37.45
N GLU A 209 34.21 -14.25 -36.47
CA GLU A 209 35.56 -13.72 -36.61
C GLU A 209 36.59 -14.82 -36.85
N ALA A 210 36.55 -15.92 -36.08
CA ALA A 210 37.42 -17.07 -36.29
C ALA A 210 37.26 -17.67 -37.70
N LYS A 211 36.02 -17.72 -38.22
CA LYS A 211 35.77 -18.13 -39.62
C LYS A 211 36.41 -17.17 -40.62
N ARG A 212 36.30 -15.85 -40.41
CA ARG A 212 36.93 -14.84 -41.29
C ARG A 212 38.46 -14.98 -41.31
N VAL A 213 39.08 -15.15 -40.14
CA VAL A 213 40.53 -15.35 -40.03
C VAL A 213 40.98 -16.63 -40.73
N ALA A 214 40.25 -17.73 -40.54
CA ALA A 214 40.54 -19.00 -41.21
C ALA A 214 40.43 -18.90 -42.74
N GLU A 215 39.44 -18.17 -43.25
CA GLU A 215 39.25 -17.93 -44.68
C GLU A 215 40.41 -17.11 -45.27
N VAL A 216 40.82 -16.01 -44.63
CA VAL A 216 41.98 -15.20 -45.04
C VAL A 216 43.25 -16.04 -45.07
N LYS A 217 43.46 -16.88 -44.05
CA LYS A 217 44.61 -17.79 -43.99
C LYS A 217 44.60 -18.81 -45.14
N ARG A 218 43.43 -19.39 -45.46
CA ARG A 218 43.27 -20.31 -46.60
C ARG A 218 43.57 -19.63 -47.94
N GLN A 219 43.12 -18.40 -48.12
CA GLN A 219 43.37 -17.64 -49.35
C GLN A 219 44.86 -17.30 -49.51
N ALA A 220 45.53 -16.91 -48.42
CA ALA A 220 46.97 -16.70 -48.41
C ALA A 220 47.75 -17.99 -48.75
N GLU A 221 47.40 -19.13 -48.14
CA GLU A 221 48.02 -20.43 -48.42
C GLU A 221 47.77 -20.93 -49.85
N GLN A 222 46.59 -20.64 -50.44
CA GLN A 222 46.31 -20.96 -51.84
C GLN A 222 47.11 -20.09 -52.82
N SER A 223 47.35 -18.81 -52.50
CA SER A 223 48.17 -17.91 -53.31
C SER A 223 49.67 -18.26 -53.31
N ALA A 224 50.13 -19.03 -52.31
CA ALA A 224 51.53 -19.42 -52.13
C ALA A 224 51.89 -20.80 -52.74
N ARG A 225 50.94 -21.52 -53.34
CA ARG A 225 51.21 -22.83 -53.98
C ARG A 225 51.70 -22.67 -55.43
N PRO A 226 52.77 -23.36 -55.86
CA PRO A 226 53.22 -23.34 -57.25
C PRO A 226 52.26 -24.13 -58.16
N ALA A 227 52.19 -23.73 -59.44
CA ALA A 227 51.21 -24.22 -60.42
C ALA A 227 51.24 -25.75 -60.64
N PRO A 228 50.07 -26.41 -60.81
CA PRO A 228 50.01 -27.86 -60.97
C PRO A 228 50.31 -28.30 -62.40
N ALA A 229 51.02 -29.43 -62.54
CA ALA A 229 51.29 -30.13 -63.81
C ALA A 229 50.01 -30.77 -64.41
N PRO A 230 49.95 -31.05 -65.73
CA PRO A 230 48.72 -31.39 -66.42
C PRO A 230 48.20 -32.79 -66.08
N ARG A 231 46.86 -32.90 -66.03
CA ARG A 231 46.05 -34.01 -65.49
C ARG A 231 46.00 -35.25 -66.38
N SER A 232 46.00 -36.42 -65.77
CA SER A 232 45.46 -37.67 -66.32
C SER A 232 44.05 -37.96 -65.77
N ALA A 233 43.22 -38.58 -66.60
CA ALA A 233 41.77 -38.74 -66.48
C ALA A 233 41.24 -39.35 -65.16
N GLU A 234 40.09 -38.82 -64.71
CA GLU A 234 39.33 -39.29 -63.55
C GLU A 234 38.53 -40.57 -63.87
N PRO A 235 38.37 -41.51 -62.91
CA PRO A 235 37.40 -42.59 -63.04
C PRO A 235 36.01 -42.15 -62.52
N THR A 236 34.97 -42.63 -63.20
CA THR A 236 33.55 -42.37 -62.95
C THR A 236 33.07 -42.85 -61.56
N PRO A 237 32.02 -42.23 -60.99
CA PRO A 237 31.57 -42.50 -59.62
C PRO A 237 30.94 -43.89 -59.48
N ASN A 238 31.26 -44.58 -58.39
CA ASN A 238 30.71 -45.90 -58.06
C ASN A 238 29.31 -45.77 -57.43
N VAL A 239 28.44 -46.75 -57.71
CA VAL A 239 27.05 -46.90 -57.24
C VAL A 239 26.90 -46.72 -55.71
N ALA A 240 27.95 -47.02 -54.94
CA ALA A 240 27.98 -46.81 -53.48
C ALA A 240 27.84 -45.34 -53.06
N ASP A 241 28.42 -44.40 -53.81
CA ASP A 241 28.40 -42.97 -53.47
C ASP A 241 27.01 -42.35 -53.70
N ASN A 242 26.30 -42.81 -54.74
CA ASN A 242 24.92 -42.43 -54.99
C ASN A 242 23.93 -43.02 -53.95
N PHE A 243 24.26 -44.18 -53.36
CA PHE A 243 23.43 -44.79 -52.33
C PHE A 243 23.51 -44.05 -50.98
N LEU A 244 24.72 -43.61 -50.60
CA LEU A 244 24.94 -42.81 -49.38
C LEU A 244 24.30 -41.42 -49.45
N GLN A 245 24.28 -40.78 -50.62
CA GLN A 245 23.58 -39.50 -50.79
C GLN A 245 22.05 -39.64 -50.64
N LYS A 246 21.45 -40.71 -51.18
CA LYS A 246 20.00 -40.96 -51.02
C LYS A 246 19.61 -41.26 -49.56
N LEU A 247 20.41 -42.04 -48.83
CA LEU A 247 20.17 -42.34 -47.41
C LEU A 247 20.20 -41.10 -46.51
N ASN A 248 21.10 -40.16 -46.80
CA ASN A 248 21.21 -38.91 -46.05
C ASN A 248 20.06 -37.93 -46.38
N ALA A 249 19.57 -37.92 -47.62
CA ALA A 249 18.41 -37.13 -48.01
C ALA A 249 17.10 -37.62 -47.36
N ASP A 250 16.93 -38.93 -47.19
CA ASP A 250 15.74 -39.51 -46.54
C ASP A 250 15.74 -39.35 -45.01
N LYS A 251 16.92 -39.35 -44.37
CA LYS A 251 17.06 -38.99 -42.94
C LYS A 251 16.68 -37.54 -42.67
N ALA A 252 16.98 -36.61 -43.58
CA ALA A 252 16.63 -35.20 -43.43
C ALA A 252 15.12 -34.92 -43.59
N LYS A 253 14.39 -35.74 -44.36
CA LYS A 253 12.93 -35.61 -44.54
C LYS A 253 12.11 -36.14 -43.35
N ARG A 254 12.62 -37.11 -42.59
CA ARG A 254 11.97 -37.66 -41.37
C ARG A 254 12.13 -36.78 -40.11
N ALA A 255 12.94 -35.72 -40.16
CA ALA A 255 13.27 -34.87 -39.02
C ALA A 255 12.55 -33.50 -39.02
N LYS A 256 11.35 -33.41 -39.61
CA LYS A 256 10.47 -32.25 -39.39
C LYS A 256 9.60 -32.52 -38.16
N PRO A 257 9.70 -31.75 -37.08
CA PRO A 257 8.74 -31.86 -35.99
C PRO A 257 7.37 -31.38 -36.47
N GLU A 258 6.32 -32.14 -36.14
CA GLU A 258 4.92 -31.72 -36.31
C GLU A 258 4.65 -30.42 -35.53
N PRO A 259 3.66 -29.60 -35.95
CA PRO A 259 3.34 -28.37 -35.24
C PRO A 259 2.83 -28.74 -33.85
N LEU A 260 3.46 -28.17 -32.82
CA LEU A 260 3.03 -28.32 -31.43
C LEU A 260 1.56 -27.89 -31.31
N GLU A 261 0.70 -28.86 -31.02
CA GLU A 261 -0.68 -28.59 -30.59
C GLU A 261 -0.67 -27.62 -29.41
N LYS A 262 -1.70 -26.76 -29.36
CA LYS A 262 -1.87 -25.70 -28.37
C LYS A 262 -1.58 -26.21 -26.96
N SER A 263 -0.45 -25.79 -26.40
CA SER A 263 -0.06 -26.13 -25.04
C SER A 263 -1.04 -25.49 -24.04
N VAL A 264 -1.40 -26.24 -23.00
CA VAL A 264 -2.18 -25.78 -21.84
C VAL A 264 -1.59 -24.49 -21.24
N ALA A 265 -0.26 -24.31 -21.33
CA ALA A 265 0.42 -23.09 -20.88
C ALA A 265 0.11 -21.88 -21.80
N GLY A 266 -0.08 -22.10 -23.09
CA GLY A 266 -0.49 -21.07 -24.06
C GLY A 266 -1.93 -20.61 -23.82
N ASP A 267 -2.84 -21.56 -23.56
CA ASP A 267 -4.24 -21.26 -23.23
C ASP A 267 -4.36 -20.54 -21.87
N PHE A 268 -3.52 -20.91 -20.90
CA PHE A 268 -3.46 -20.24 -19.60
C PHE A 268 -2.94 -18.80 -19.72
N LEU A 269 -1.90 -18.57 -20.52
CA LEU A 269 -1.37 -17.23 -20.79
C LEU A 269 -2.39 -16.34 -21.54
N GLN A 270 -3.14 -16.91 -22.49
CA GLN A 270 -4.22 -16.17 -23.16
C GLN A 270 -5.35 -15.79 -22.19
N LYS A 271 -5.77 -16.70 -21.30
CA LYS A 271 -6.79 -16.40 -20.28
C LYS A 271 -6.31 -15.32 -19.30
N LEU A 272 -5.07 -15.40 -18.83
CA LEU A 272 -4.47 -14.39 -17.96
C LEU A 272 -4.43 -13.00 -18.61
N ASN A 273 -4.06 -12.92 -19.88
CA ASN A 273 -4.02 -11.65 -20.62
C ASN A 273 -5.42 -11.09 -20.89
N ALA A 274 -6.41 -11.95 -21.15
CA ALA A 274 -7.80 -11.55 -21.32
C ALA A 274 -8.41 -10.99 -20.01
N ASP A 275 -8.16 -11.65 -18.87
CA ASP A 275 -8.65 -11.18 -17.57
C ASP A 275 -7.96 -9.90 -17.11
N ARG A 276 -6.67 -9.75 -17.42
CA ARG A 276 -5.93 -8.50 -17.17
C ARG A 276 -6.48 -7.34 -17.99
N SER A 277 -6.84 -7.59 -19.25
CA SER A 277 -7.48 -6.58 -20.12
C SER A 277 -8.87 -6.19 -19.63
N LYS A 278 -9.67 -7.14 -19.13
CA LYS A 278 -10.99 -6.85 -18.52
C LYS A 278 -10.88 -6.04 -17.24
N LYS A 279 -9.90 -6.33 -16.37
CA LYS A 279 -9.64 -5.54 -15.16
C LYS A 279 -9.19 -4.12 -15.49
N GLN A 280 -8.36 -3.94 -16.51
CA GLN A 280 -7.96 -2.61 -16.96
C GLN A 280 -9.15 -1.83 -17.52
N ALA A 281 -9.99 -2.45 -18.36
CA ALA A 281 -11.19 -1.82 -18.89
C ALA A 281 -12.21 -1.45 -17.79
N HIS A 282 -12.33 -2.25 -16.72
CA HIS A 282 -13.16 -1.91 -15.56
C HIS A 282 -12.62 -0.68 -14.82
N LYS A 283 -11.30 -0.64 -14.59
CA LYS A 283 -10.63 0.47 -13.92
C LYS A 283 -10.74 1.77 -14.71
N ASP A 284 -10.62 1.69 -16.03
CA ASP A 284 -10.78 2.83 -16.93
C ASP A 284 -12.24 3.32 -16.92
N ARG A 285 -13.22 2.39 -16.86
CA ARG A 285 -14.64 2.73 -16.75
C ARG A 285 -14.98 3.40 -15.42
N GLU A 286 -14.44 2.92 -14.30
CA GLU A 286 -14.60 3.56 -12.98
C GLU A 286 -13.93 4.95 -12.91
N GLN A 287 -12.85 5.18 -13.65
CA GLN A 287 -12.24 6.50 -13.75
C GLN A 287 -13.08 7.47 -14.58
N THR A 288 -13.75 7.00 -15.64
CA THR A 288 -14.64 7.86 -16.45
C THR A 288 -15.95 8.24 -15.74
N VAL A 289 -16.47 7.38 -14.86
CA VAL A 289 -17.71 7.67 -14.10
C VAL A 289 -17.49 8.70 -12.98
N ASN A 290 -16.26 8.84 -12.48
CA ASN A 290 -15.93 9.82 -11.43
C ASN A 290 -15.67 11.25 -11.95
N HIS A 291 -15.71 11.48 -13.28
CA HIS A 291 -15.48 12.81 -13.86
C HIS A 291 -16.75 13.56 -14.29
N ASP A 292 -17.94 12.97 -14.13
CA ASP A 292 -19.21 13.55 -14.65
C ASP A 292 -20.30 13.76 -13.58
N GLN A 293 -19.91 13.99 -12.33
CA GLN A 293 -20.84 14.50 -11.30
C GLN A 293 -20.52 15.97 -11.03
N GLY A 294 -21.01 16.82 -11.94
CA GLY A 294 -21.13 18.25 -11.70
C GLY A 294 -21.99 18.51 -10.47
N GLY A 295 -21.34 18.95 -9.39
CA GLY A 295 -22.01 19.54 -8.24
C GLY A 295 -22.53 20.94 -8.59
N PRO A 296 -23.65 21.38 -8.00
CA PRO A 296 -24.22 22.70 -8.30
C PRO A 296 -23.29 23.82 -7.83
N GLU A 297 -23.11 24.83 -8.70
CA GLU A 297 -22.49 26.11 -8.35
C GLU A 297 -23.30 26.86 -7.29
N LEU A 298 -22.57 27.64 -6.49
CA LEU A 298 -22.97 28.42 -5.32
C LEU A 298 -24.20 29.31 -5.48
#